data_AF-A0A7V7DX30-F1
#
_entry.id   AF-A0A7V7DX30-F1
#
_cell.length_a   1.000
_cell.length_b   1.000
_cell.length_c   1.000
_cell.angle_alpha   90.00
_cell.angle_beta   90.00
_cell.angle_gamma   90.00
#
_symmetry.space_group_name_H-M   'P 1'
#
loop_
_entity.id
_entity.type
_entity.pdbx_description
1 polymer ?
#
loop_
_entity_poly.entity_id
_entity_poly.type
_entity_poly.pdbx_seq_one_letter_code
_entity_poly.pdbx_strand_id
1 'polypeptide(L)'
;MSSSEKRKYRRLPIKLDLSCHKTGSTREKFHTGCTVNVSPGGLYFESEADVFKPGNMLKVELSIPPTAGLLEIGGSISGLGRILRIQTICDSRADTDLHSARSGVALEFCQPLKLCV
;
A
#
# COMPACT_ATOMS: atom_id res chain seq x y z
N MET A 1 -15.94 12.30 25.02
CA MET A 1 -16.68 11.49 24.02
C MET A 1 -15.69 10.57 23.34
N SER A 2 -15.62 9.31 23.75
CA SER A 2 -14.73 8.33 23.10
C SER A 2 -15.25 8.09 21.69
N SER A 3 -14.55 8.55 20.66
CA SER A 3 -14.81 8.10 19.30
C SER A 3 -14.57 6.60 19.27
N SER A 4 -15.65 5.81 19.25
CA SER A 4 -15.54 4.35 19.16
C SER A 4 -14.69 4.00 17.94
N GLU A 5 -13.63 3.23 18.16
CA GLU A 5 -12.74 2.78 17.09
C GLU A 5 -13.58 2.12 15.98
N LYS A 6 -13.56 2.71 14.79
CA LYS A 6 -14.38 2.27 13.65
C LYS A 6 -13.69 1.17 12.84
N ARG A 7 -12.40 0.93 13.05
CA ARG A 7 -11.65 -0.06 12.29
C ARG A 7 -11.97 -1.47 12.79
N LYS A 8 -12.40 -2.31 11.85
CA LYS A 8 -12.58 -3.75 12.07
C LYS A 8 -11.27 -4.47 12.42
N TYR A 9 -10.14 -3.99 11.90
CA TYR A 9 -8.82 -4.58 12.12
C TYR A 9 -7.81 -3.56 12.62
N ARG A 10 -7.01 -3.97 13.61
CA ARG A 10 -5.82 -3.21 14.04
C ARG A 10 -4.83 -3.13 12.88
N ARG A 11 -4.23 -1.95 12.70
CA ARG A 11 -3.16 -1.73 11.72
C ARG A 11 -1.81 -1.88 12.40
N LEU A 12 -0.93 -2.64 11.79
CA LEU A 12 0.45 -2.81 12.22
C LEU A 12 1.32 -1.82 11.43
N PRO A 13 2.17 -1.01 12.08
CA PRO A 13 3.09 -0.09 11.42
C PRO A 13 4.29 -0.88 10.86
N ILE A 14 4.04 -1.69 9.82
CA ILE A 14 5.04 -2.52 9.17
C ILE A 14 5.37 -1.93 7.81
N LYS A 15 6.66 -1.82 7.53
CA LYS A 15 7.20 -1.49 6.21
C LYS A 15 7.52 -2.78 5.47
N LEU A 16 6.75 -3.07 4.44
CA LEU A 16 6.97 -4.15 3.49
C LEU A 16 7.16 -3.54 2.12
N ASP A 17 8.06 -4.12 1.33
CA ASP A 17 8.20 -3.73 -0.06
C ASP A 17 6.91 -4.12 -0.80
N LEU A 18 6.41 -3.17 -1.58
CA LEU A 18 5.17 -3.25 -2.31
C LEU A 18 5.48 -3.08 -3.78
N SER A 19 4.98 -3.99 -4.61
CA SER A 19 4.76 -3.74 -6.02
C SER A 19 3.26 -3.74 -6.31
N CYS A 20 2.81 -2.85 -7.19
CA CYS A 20 1.42 -2.85 -7.62
C CYS A 20 1.24 -2.33 -9.04
N HIS A 21 0.16 -2.75 -9.69
CA HIS A 21 -0.25 -2.21 -10.98
C HIS A 21 -1.77 -2.07 -11.04
N LYS A 22 -2.24 -1.12 -11.85
CA LYS A 22 -3.67 -0.89 -12.07
C LYS A 22 -4.24 -2.02 -12.92
N THR A 23 -5.28 -2.67 -12.43
CA THR A 23 -6.00 -3.67 -13.22
C THR A 23 -6.93 -2.97 -14.21
N GLY A 24 -6.91 -3.39 -15.47
CA GLY A 24 -7.77 -2.82 -16.53
C GLY A 24 -7.21 -1.59 -17.24
N SER A 25 -5.96 -1.21 -16.98
CA SER A 25 -5.25 -0.24 -17.84
C SER A 25 -4.56 -0.99 -18.99
N THR A 26 -4.65 -0.45 -20.21
CA THR A 26 -3.95 -0.97 -21.39
C THR A 26 -2.43 -0.80 -21.32
N ARG A 27 -1.93 0.02 -20.39
CA ARG A 27 -0.50 0.15 -20.09
C ARG A 27 -0.25 -0.44 -18.70
N GLU A 28 0.43 -1.58 -18.66
CA GLU A 28 0.97 -2.15 -17.43
C GLU A 28 2.11 -1.26 -16.93
N LYS A 29 1.77 -0.26 -16.11
CA LYS A 29 2.75 0.46 -15.31
C LYS A 29 2.79 -0.17 -13.93
N PHE A 30 3.93 -0.76 -13.62
CA PHE A 30 4.25 -1.23 -12.28
C PHE A 30 4.73 -0.05 -11.45
N HIS A 31 4.27 -0.01 -10.21
CA HIS A 31 4.65 0.96 -9.20
C HIS A 31 5.24 0.19 -8.02
N THR A 32 6.45 0.56 -7.63
CA THR A 32 7.11 0.03 -6.45
C THR A 32 7.10 1.07 -5.33
N GLY A 33 7.09 0.60 -4.08
CA GLY A 33 7.11 1.46 -2.90
C GLY A 33 7.19 0.63 -1.62
N CYS A 34 6.95 1.26 -0.48
CA CYS A 34 6.86 0.56 0.80
C CYS A 34 5.55 0.90 1.51
N THR A 35 5.02 -0.08 2.24
CA THR A 35 3.88 0.18 3.13
C THR A 35 4.31 1.06 4.30
N VAL A 36 3.38 1.88 4.79
CA VAL A 36 3.48 2.60 6.06
C VAL A 36 2.78 1.81 7.16
N ASN A 37 1.64 1.19 6.84
CA ASN A 37 0.94 0.28 7.73
C ASN A 37 0.10 -0.74 6.95
N VAL A 38 -0.14 -1.89 7.57
CA VAL A 38 -0.89 -3.01 6.99
C VAL A 38 -1.90 -3.54 8.02
N SER A 39 -3.03 -4.03 7.55
CA SER A 39 -3.96 -4.87 8.31
C SER A 39 -4.52 -5.97 7.40
N PRO A 40 -5.20 -7.00 7.95
CA PRO A 40 -5.88 -8.00 7.14
C PRO A 40 -6.93 -7.46 6.16
N GLY A 41 -7.41 -6.22 6.36
CA GLY A 41 -8.43 -5.60 5.50
C GLY A 41 -7.88 -4.59 4.49
N GLY A 42 -6.60 -4.21 4.58
CA GLY A 42 -6.04 -3.21 3.68
C GLY A 42 -4.66 -2.74 4.09
N LEU A 43 -4.12 -1.81 3.32
CA LEU A 43 -2.81 -1.21 3.57
C LEU A 43 -2.83 0.30 3.31
N TYR A 44 -1.79 0.96 3.79
CA TYR A 44 -1.48 2.34 3.48
C TYR A 44 -0.03 2.41 3.04
N PHE A 45 0.24 3.07 1.92
CA PHE A 45 1.58 3.22 1.35
C PHE A 45 1.74 4.61 0.77
N GLU A 46 2.99 4.99 0.50
CA GLU A 46 3.33 6.25 -0.15
C GLU A 46 3.68 6.00 -1.62
N SER A 47 3.27 6.91 -2.49
CA SER A 47 3.62 6.94 -3.91
C SER A 47 3.93 8.36 -4.37
N GLU A 48 4.43 8.47 -5.60
CA GLU A 48 4.39 9.76 -6.32
C GLU A 48 2.95 10.25 -6.46
N ALA A 49 2.78 11.58 -6.52
CA ALA A 49 1.49 12.22 -6.72
C ALA A 49 0.88 11.90 -8.08
N ASP A 50 -0.45 11.96 -8.14
CA ASP A 50 -1.26 11.78 -9.34
C ASP A 50 -1.12 10.43 -10.06
N VAL A 51 -0.35 9.50 -9.48
CA VAL A 51 -0.24 8.12 -9.98
C VAL A 51 -1.57 7.40 -9.88
N PHE A 52 -2.30 7.59 -8.78
CA PHE A 52 -3.49 6.84 -8.44
C PHE A 52 -4.72 7.73 -8.30
N LYS A 53 -5.91 7.13 -8.38
CA LYS A 53 -7.18 7.81 -8.07
C LYS A 53 -8.06 6.93 -7.17
N PRO A 54 -8.89 7.52 -6.29
CA PRO A 54 -9.90 6.76 -5.56
C PRO A 54 -10.76 5.90 -6.51
N GLY A 55 -11.09 4.69 -6.07
CA GLY A 55 -11.82 3.71 -6.86
C GLY A 55 -10.96 2.90 -7.83
N ASN A 56 -9.69 3.27 -8.08
CA ASN A 56 -8.78 2.43 -8.87
C ASN A 56 -8.61 1.07 -8.19
N MET A 57 -8.60 0.03 -9.02
CA MET A 57 -8.35 -1.34 -8.61
C MET A 57 -6.88 -1.66 -8.90
N LEU A 58 -6.17 -2.12 -7.88
CA LEU A 58 -4.77 -2.49 -7.96
C LEU A 58 -4.62 -3.98 -7.66
N LYS A 59 -3.77 -4.64 -8.45
CA LYS A 59 -3.14 -5.88 -8.02
C LYS A 59 -1.88 -5.50 -7.25
N VAL A 60 -1.82 -5.92 -5.99
CA VAL A 60 -0.74 -5.63 -5.07
C VAL A 60 0.03 -6.91 -4.77
N GLU A 61 1.33 -6.77 -4.56
CA GLU A 61 2.22 -7.81 -4.10
C GLU A 61 3.15 -7.22 -3.04
N LEU A 62 3.16 -7.86 -1.87
CA LEU A 62 3.97 -7.47 -0.72
C LEU A 62 5.08 -8.50 -0.54
N SER A 63 6.32 -8.07 -0.48
CA SER A 63 7.44 -8.96 -0.17
C SER A 63 7.54 -9.16 1.34
N ILE A 64 7.54 -10.41 1.78
CA ILE A 64 7.85 -10.80 3.15
C ILE A 64 9.33 -11.14 3.23
N PRO A 65 10.12 -10.46 4.07
CA PRO A 65 11.50 -10.82 4.28
C PRO A 65 11.64 -12.22 4.91
N PRO A 66 12.77 -12.91 4.66
CA PRO A 66 13.09 -14.15 5.34
C PRO A 66 12.95 -14.04 6.86
N THR A 67 12.19 -14.95 7.45
CA THR A 67 11.94 -15.00 8.89
C THR A 67 12.18 -16.42 9.38
N ALA A 68 13.21 -16.60 10.21
CA ALA A 68 13.60 -17.89 10.74
C ALA A 68 12.42 -18.60 11.44
N GLY A 69 12.20 -19.88 11.13
CA GLY A 69 11.11 -20.69 11.71
C GLY A 69 9.71 -20.41 11.16
N LEU A 70 9.55 -19.49 10.20
CA LEU A 70 8.26 -19.18 9.54
C LEU A 70 8.38 -19.22 8.02
N LEU A 71 9.30 -18.44 7.46
CA LEU A 71 9.55 -18.30 6.03
C LEU A 71 11.06 -18.16 5.82
N GLU A 72 11.79 -19.28 5.83
CA GLU A 72 13.26 -19.26 5.80
C GLU A 72 13.85 -18.61 4.53
N ILE A 73 13.09 -18.61 3.44
CA ILE A 73 13.49 -18.03 2.14
C ILE A 73 12.73 -16.70 1.89
N GLY A 74 11.84 -16.30 2.82
CA GLY A 74 10.88 -15.22 2.60
C GLY A 74 9.69 -15.70 1.76
N GLY A 75 8.96 -14.74 1.19
CA GLY A 75 7.85 -15.02 0.29
C GLY A 75 7.20 -13.74 -0.20
N SER A 76 6.11 -13.85 -0.94
CA SER A 76 5.27 -12.70 -1.25
C SER A 76 3.81 -12.96 -0.86
N ILE A 77 3.09 -11.89 -0.60
CA ILE A 77 1.64 -11.94 -0.41
C ILE A 77 1.02 -11.09 -1.51
N SER A 78 0.11 -11.66 -2.28
CA SER A 78 -0.56 -10.95 -3.37
C SER A 78 -2.06 -10.87 -3.19
N GLY A 79 -2.67 -9.85 -3.81
CA GLY A 79 -4.12 -9.70 -3.81
C GLY A 79 -4.61 -8.53 -4.64
N LEU A 80 -5.94 -8.41 -4.70
CA LEU A 80 -6.62 -7.28 -5.32
C LEU A 80 -7.13 -6.33 -4.25
N GLY A 81 -7.00 -5.03 -4.50
CA GLY A 81 -7.56 -4.03 -3.63
C GLY A 81 -7.96 -2.75 -4.34
N ARG A 82 -8.90 -2.05 -3.73
CA ARG A 82 -9.48 -0.80 -4.21
C ARG A 82 -8.94 0.36 -3.40
N ILE A 83 -8.57 1.43 -4.09
CA ILE A 83 -8.14 2.66 -3.44
C ILE A 83 -9.36 3.36 -2.84
N LEU A 84 -9.34 3.58 -1.52
CA LEU A 84 -10.41 4.27 -0.79
C LEU A 84 -10.19 5.78 -0.76
N ARG A 85 -8.96 6.22 -0.51
CA ARG A 85 -8.60 7.63 -0.43
C ARG A 85 -7.15 7.85 -0.78
N ILE A 86 -6.86 9.07 -1.24
CA ILE A 86 -5.53 9.57 -1.49
C ILE A 86 -5.36 10.85 -0.66
N GLN A 87 -4.20 11.00 -0.05
CA GLN A 87 -3.86 12.15 0.77
C GLN A 87 -2.56 12.74 0.23
N THR A 88 -2.60 13.98 -0.23
CA THR A 88 -1.39 14.70 -0.62
C THR A 88 -0.54 14.97 0.62
N ILE A 89 0.73 14.59 0.54
CA ILE A 89 1.72 14.84 1.58
C ILE A 89 2.47 16.09 1.11
N CYS A 90 2.14 17.24 1.70
CA CYS A 90 2.88 18.47 1.48
C CYS A 90 4.04 18.50 2.48
N ASP A 91 5.28 18.37 1.99
CA ASP A 91 6.45 18.62 2.80
C ASP A 91 6.54 20.13 3.07
N SER A 92 6.14 20.54 4.27
CA SER A 92 6.05 21.95 4.69
C SER A 92 7.41 22.59 5.01
N ARG A 93 8.51 21.99 4.56
CA ARG A 93 9.84 22.57 4.68
C ARG A 93 10.25 23.13 3.34
N ALA A 94 10.01 24.43 3.19
CA ALA A 94 10.67 25.23 2.17
C ALA A 94 12.18 25.08 2.33
N ASP A 95 12.83 24.37 1.41
CA ASP A 95 13.99 24.89 0.70
C ASP A 95 14.29 23.99 -0.50
N THR A 96 14.49 24.63 -1.65
CA THR A 96 15.23 24.17 -2.84
C THR A 96 15.10 22.70 -3.31
N ASP A 97 14.73 22.57 -4.59
CA ASP A 97 14.73 21.39 -5.44
C ASP A 97 13.42 20.59 -5.51
N LEU A 98 12.94 20.43 -6.75
CA LEU A 98 11.94 19.55 -7.35
C LEU A 98 11.53 18.28 -6.56
N HIS A 99 11.10 18.41 -5.31
CA HIS A 99 10.60 17.31 -4.52
C HIS A 99 9.23 16.89 -5.08
N SER A 100 9.25 15.83 -5.89
CA SER A 100 8.09 15.15 -6.44
C SER A 100 7.02 15.04 -5.37
N ALA A 101 5.89 15.73 -5.57
CA ALA A 101 4.78 15.70 -4.63
C ALA A 101 4.47 14.24 -4.28
N ARG A 102 4.37 13.93 -2.99
CA ARG A 102 4.09 12.58 -2.50
C ARG A 102 2.61 12.45 -2.17
N SER A 103 2.09 11.25 -2.35
CA SER A 103 0.71 10.91 -2.05
C SER A 103 0.66 9.66 -1.19
N GLY A 104 -0.05 9.76 -0.08
CA GLY A 104 -0.38 8.62 0.76
C GLY A 104 -1.66 7.96 0.27
N VAL A 105 -1.59 6.68 -0.07
CA VAL A 105 -2.65 5.90 -0.71
C VAL A 105 -3.19 4.88 0.28
N ALA A 106 -4.48 4.96 0.57
CA ALA A 106 -5.17 3.96 1.37
C ALA A 106 -5.92 2.98 0.46
N LEU A 107 -5.60 1.69 0.61
CA LEU A 107 -6.17 0.61 -0.18
C LEU A 107 -6.85 -0.41 0.73
N GLU A 108 -8.04 -0.82 0.32
CA GLU A 108 -8.83 -1.89 0.94
C GLU A 108 -8.73 -3.15 0.09
N PHE A 109 -8.46 -4.29 0.72
CA PHE A 109 -8.43 -5.56 0.00
C PHE A 109 -9.84 -6.03 -0.33
N CYS A 110 -10.04 -6.44 -1.58
CA CYS A 110 -11.33 -6.98 -2.02
C CYS A 110 -11.55 -8.41 -1.50
N GLN A 111 -10.47 -9.13 -1.23
CA GLN A 111 -10.44 -10.50 -0.74
C GLN A 111 -9.26 -10.69 0.21
N PRO A 112 -9.27 -11.73 1.07
CA PRO A 112 -8.08 -12.10 1.83
C PRO A 112 -6.87 -12.28 0.91
N LEU A 113 -5.74 -11.71 1.31
CA LEU A 113 -4.52 -11.84 0.54
C LEU A 113 -4.05 -13.30 0.51
N LYS A 114 -3.39 -13.69 -0.58
CA LYS A 114 -2.87 -15.04 -0.78
C LYS A 114 -1.36 -15.03 -0.56
N LEU A 115 -0.87 -15.96 0.25
CA LEU A 115 0.55 -16.24 0.35
C LEU A 115 1.02 -16.92 -0.94
N CYS A 116 2.09 -16.40 -1.51
CA CYS A 116 2.81 -16.93 -2.66
C CYS A 116 4.23 -17.26 -2.16
N VAL A 117 4.58 -18.54 -2.22
CA VAL A 117 5.89 -19.07 -1.79
C VAL A 117 6.59 -19.63 -3.00
#